data_AF-A0A7S0ZMK7-F1
#
_entry.id   AF-A0A7S0ZMK7-F1
#
_cell.length_a   1.000
_cell.length_b   1.000
_cell.length_c   1.000
_cell.angle_alpha   90.00
_cell.angle_beta   90.00
_cell.angle_gamma   90.00
#
_symmetry.space_group_name_H-M   'P 1'
#
loop_
_entity.id
_entity.type
_entity.pdbx_description
1 polymer ?
#
loop_
_entity_poly.entity_id
_entity_poly.type
_entity_poly.pdbx_seq_one_letter_code
_entity_poly.pdbx_strand_id
1 'polypeptide(L)'
;RGHSMPQAFFRCAKHQEARSSVMVSGTLASKLHFVRPSPSFVEAAAALAALLALFSPVLCLLCFREVFMLTCTSALCVKALSWWLDGRAPSSKCGSAACSDELRAPSRRLCEDVRYWIIKGKAYDLRPWRKQHPGGSYILDVTQGSDCTALFVSYHALSTKDVDAMLKPFFVRDALPDEVFDSKLWDWTACEVYNDLKTVVRRYDALHGTKMLSSPAAVVAHLAMFAVWLCCVRVWWLGSEAFPSVTWGYCAAMVGLGFTHLRLVAGCAIHDGFHFAFARNASLNIGVGFALGMLHHLPGVWFRKHTICHHPYVNIEGKDPDLSHFNGWYAVRDGDASHWWYPLWPMVLPFVCLVHGWGTALWDTALVFLDVPVYGITRPGFPLRERLCLLVQTFLFAGVLVGGTARNGFLHTMFPVMVHSVLYYLGTEFQHIQKDSFTAVDTWKSVLAQEEKRPEWVVEQILNCQGDYCTQGRLWTRVLAGLNCQAMHHCFPTMHSWHFPFLAEEFQEVCERHGVVYRPHGSIWSSMFGYLRWLA
;
A
#
# COMPACT_ATOMS: atom_id res chain seq x y z
N ARG A 1 -58.22 38.48 -6.57
CA ARG A 1 -57.33 38.71 -7.74
C ARG A 1 -56.48 37.46 -7.91
N GLY A 2 -56.50 36.84 -9.09
CA GLY A 2 -55.60 35.74 -9.47
C GLY A 2 -56.20 34.34 -9.32
N HIS A 3 -57.08 33.94 -10.25
CA HIS A 3 -57.58 32.57 -10.38
C HIS A 3 -56.69 31.75 -11.32
N SER A 4 -56.26 30.60 -10.80
CA SER A 4 -56.05 29.29 -11.44
C SER A 4 -56.33 29.11 -12.94
N MET A 5 -55.43 28.42 -13.65
CA MET A 5 -55.82 27.39 -14.61
C MET A 5 -54.76 26.26 -14.79
N PRO A 6 -55.19 25.05 -15.21
CA PRO A 6 -54.41 23.81 -15.25
C PRO A 6 -54.18 23.21 -16.66
N GLN A 7 -53.36 22.14 -16.69
CA GLN A 7 -53.29 20.98 -17.61
C GLN A 7 -53.77 21.03 -19.08
N ALA A 8 -52.80 20.70 -19.96
CA ALA A 8 -52.79 19.58 -20.93
C ALA A 8 -53.37 19.70 -22.37
N PHE A 9 -52.71 18.88 -23.23
CA PHE A 9 -53.08 18.32 -24.55
C PHE A 9 -52.84 19.13 -25.84
N PHE A 10 -52.23 18.47 -26.85
CA PHE A 10 -52.87 18.01 -28.12
C PHE A 10 -51.85 17.12 -28.90
N ARG A 11 -52.10 15.80 -29.02
CA ARG A 11 -52.55 15.01 -30.23
C ARG A 11 -51.63 15.12 -31.46
N CYS A 12 -50.91 14.06 -31.88
CA CYS A 12 -51.32 12.82 -32.56
C CYS A 12 -51.65 13.00 -34.07
N ALA A 13 -50.90 12.34 -34.97
CA ALA A 13 -51.38 11.17 -35.76
C ALA A 13 -50.54 10.82 -37.02
N LYS A 14 -50.58 9.51 -37.39
CA LYS A 14 -50.38 8.84 -38.71
C LYS A 14 -48.94 8.54 -39.18
N HIS A 15 -48.57 7.38 -39.76
CA HIS A 15 -49.27 6.14 -40.17
C HIS A 15 -48.24 5.00 -40.48
N GLN A 16 -48.64 3.74 -40.20
CA GLN A 16 -48.44 2.45 -40.95
C GLN A 16 -47.05 1.99 -41.42
N GLU A 17 -46.51 0.88 -40.88
CA GLU A 17 -46.68 -0.55 -41.25
C GLU A 17 -45.87 -1.00 -42.49
N ALA A 18 -44.91 -1.92 -42.28
CA ALA A 18 -44.80 -3.19 -43.02
C ALA A 18 -43.62 -4.05 -42.50
N ARG A 19 -43.91 -5.34 -42.31
CA ARG A 19 -42.98 -6.42 -41.93
C ARG A 19 -42.08 -6.83 -43.11
N SER A 20 -40.83 -7.22 -42.84
CA SER A 20 -40.21 -8.38 -43.51
C SER A 20 -39.03 -8.92 -42.70
N SER A 21 -39.01 -10.24 -42.58
CA SER A 21 -37.99 -11.09 -41.98
C SER A 21 -36.94 -11.49 -43.03
N VAL A 22 -35.65 -11.31 -42.76
CA VAL A 22 -34.57 -12.04 -43.48
C VAL A 22 -33.45 -12.43 -42.52
N MET A 23 -33.04 -13.69 -42.68
CA MET A 23 -32.03 -14.44 -41.95
C MET A 23 -30.62 -13.85 -42.01
N VAL A 24 -29.94 -14.07 -40.89
CA VAL A 24 -28.51 -14.03 -40.59
C VAL A 24 -27.62 -14.58 -41.71
N SER A 25 -26.65 -13.78 -42.17
CA SER A 25 -25.32 -14.27 -42.55
C SER A 25 -24.26 -13.15 -42.54
N GLY A 26 -23.07 -13.46 -42.02
CA GLY A 26 -21.80 -12.90 -42.50
C GLY A 26 -21.32 -11.55 -41.94
N THR A 27 -20.22 -11.61 -41.18
CA THR A 27 -19.15 -10.59 -41.04
C THR A 27 -19.35 -9.44 -40.03
N LEU A 28 -19.20 -9.77 -38.75
CA LEU A 28 -18.91 -8.79 -37.68
C LEU A 28 -17.40 -8.53 -37.58
N ALA A 29 -16.79 -8.02 -38.65
CA ALA A 29 -15.36 -7.70 -38.70
C ALA A 29 -15.11 -6.39 -39.45
N SER A 30 -15.69 -5.27 -38.99
CA SER A 30 -15.31 -3.94 -39.51
C SER A 30 -15.65 -2.73 -38.63
N LYS A 31 -16.03 -2.89 -37.34
CA LYS A 31 -16.30 -1.74 -36.45
C LYS A 31 -15.58 -1.84 -35.11
N LEU A 32 -14.26 -1.74 -35.16
CA LEU A 32 -13.42 -1.30 -34.04
C LEU A 32 -12.57 -0.14 -34.55
N HIS A 33 -13.09 1.08 -34.46
CA HIS A 33 -12.27 2.27 -34.56
C HIS A 33 -11.38 2.32 -33.31
N PHE A 34 -10.12 1.91 -33.45
CA PHE A 34 -9.08 2.30 -32.52
C PHE A 34 -8.99 3.82 -32.54
N VAL A 35 -9.36 4.44 -31.42
CA VAL A 35 -9.19 5.87 -31.18
C VAL A 35 -7.69 6.16 -31.27
N ARG A 36 -7.25 6.81 -32.35
CA ARG A 36 -5.91 7.39 -32.42
C ARG A 36 -5.80 8.44 -31.31
N PRO A 37 -4.69 8.48 -30.55
CA PRO A 37 -4.49 9.49 -29.51
C PRO A 37 -4.63 10.89 -30.11
N SER A 38 -5.21 11.82 -29.33
CA SER A 38 -5.40 13.21 -29.75
C SER A 38 -4.04 13.87 -30.04
N PRO A 39 -3.97 14.85 -30.97
CA PRO A 39 -2.73 15.58 -31.28
C PRO A 39 -2.05 16.15 -30.03
N SER A 40 -2.84 16.56 -29.03
CA SER A 40 -2.35 17.04 -27.73
C SER A 40 -1.57 16.01 -26.90
N PHE A 41 -1.83 14.71 -27.07
CA PHE A 41 -1.10 13.64 -26.37
C PHE A 41 0.26 13.36 -27.03
N VAL A 42 0.31 13.41 -28.37
CA VAL A 42 1.57 13.29 -29.12
C VAL A 42 2.44 14.52 -28.90
N GLU A 43 1.84 15.71 -28.85
CA GLU A 43 2.53 16.96 -28.50
C GLU A 43 2.98 16.97 -27.04
N ALA A 44 2.19 16.45 -26.09
CA ALA A 44 2.62 16.30 -24.70
C ALA A 44 3.74 15.26 -24.52
N ALA A 45 3.70 14.15 -25.27
CA ALA A 45 4.75 13.14 -25.28
C ALA A 45 6.03 13.65 -25.95
N ALA A 46 5.91 14.44 -27.02
CA ALA A 46 7.02 15.10 -27.68
C ALA A 46 7.59 16.23 -26.82
N ALA A 47 6.75 17.00 -26.12
CA ALA A 47 7.18 18.00 -25.15
C ALA A 47 7.86 17.35 -23.94
N LEU A 48 7.39 16.19 -23.46
CA LEU A 48 8.05 15.40 -22.42
C LEU A 48 9.39 14.84 -22.90
N ALA A 49 9.45 14.30 -24.13
CA ALA A 49 10.70 13.82 -24.73
C ALA A 49 11.69 14.97 -24.98
N ALA A 50 11.20 16.14 -25.39
CA ALA A 50 12.01 17.35 -25.59
C ALA A 50 12.45 17.96 -24.25
N LEU A 51 11.62 17.96 -23.20
CA LEU A 51 12.01 18.34 -21.84
C LEU A 51 13.06 17.39 -21.29
N LEU A 52 12.89 16.07 -21.49
CA LEU A 52 13.88 15.05 -21.11
C LEU A 52 15.17 15.16 -21.94
N ALA A 53 15.11 15.64 -23.17
CA ALA A 53 16.28 15.88 -24.04
C ALA A 53 16.96 17.23 -23.78
N LEU A 54 16.23 18.25 -23.30
CA LEU A 54 16.73 19.57 -22.89
C LEU A 54 17.51 19.51 -21.57
N PHE A 55 17.22 18.51 -20.72
CA PHE A 55 18.16 18.07 -19.68
C PHE A 55 19.30 17.29 -20.34
N SER A 56 20.23 18.05 -20.94
CA SER A 56 21.36 17.56 -21.72
C SER A 56 22.06 16.35 -21.10
N PRO A 57 22.44 15.33 -21.91
CA PRO A 57 23.37 14.29 -21.50
C PRO A 57 24.64 14.87 -20.89
N VAL A 58 25.04 16.10 -21.22
CA VAL A 58 26.22 16.78 -20.67
C VAL A 58 26.01 17.27 -19.23
N LEU A 59 24.80 17.70 -18.85
CA LEU A 59 24.50 17.98 -17.42
C LEU A 59 24.33 16.67 -16.65
N CYS A 60 23.75 15.63 -17.25
CA CYS A 60 23.71 14.28 -16.67
C CYS A 60 25.09 13.58 -16.65
N LEU A 61 26.04 13.92 -17.53
CA LEU A 61 27.40 13.36 -17.55
C LEU A 61 28.34 14.11 -16.61
N LEU A 62 28.16 15.43 -16.44
CA LEU A 62 28.91 16.24 -15.47
C LEU A 62 28.40 16.06 -14.03
N CYS A 63 27.15 15.63 -13.85
CA CYS A 63 26.57 15.42 -12.53
C CYS A 63 26.75 13.99 -11.99
N PHE A 64 27.05 13.01 -12.83
CA PHE A 64 26.53 11.66 -12.61
C PHE A 64 27.40 10.60 -13.34
N ARG A 65 28.59 10.29 -12.81
CA ARG A 65 29.29 9.02 -13.14
C ARG A 65 28.99 7.92 -12.12
N GLU A 66 28.80 8.28 -10.85
CA GLU A 66 28.53 7.33 -9.77
C GLU A 66 27.03 7.14 -9.48
N VAL A 67 26.24 8.22 -9.49
CA VAL A 67 24.79 8.16 -9.21
C VAL A 67 23.97 7.71 -10.43
N PHE A 68 24.51 7.82 -11.65
CA PHE A 68 23.87 7.38 -12.91
C PHE A 68 23.85 5.86 -13.01
N MET A 69 24.86 5.21 -12.44
CA MET A 69 24.85 3.77 -12.30
C MET A 69 23.68 3.35 -11.42
N LEU A 70 23.32 4.04 -10.33
CA LEU A 70 22.14 3.71 -9.50
C LEU A 70 20.79 3.90 -10.22
N THR A 71 20.62 4.95 -11.02
CA THR A 71 19.32 5.23 -11.70
C THR A 71 19.16 4.53 -13.06
N CYS A 72 20.24 4.29 -13.81
CA CYS A 72 20.17 3.49 -15.03
C CYS A 72 20.18 1.98 -14.73
N THR A 73 20.83 1.53 -13.64
CA THR A 73 20.57 0.18 -13.13
C THR A 73 19.12 0.08 -12.69
N SER A 74 18.52 1.05 -11.99
CA SER A 74 17.11 0.93 -11.59
C SER A 74 16.14 0.82 -12.78
N ALA A 75 16.30 1.59 -13.88
CA ALA A 75 15.41 1.48 -15.05
C ALA A 75 15.59 0.18 -15.87
N LEU A 76 16.83 -0.29 -16.06
CA LEU A 76 17.11 -1.61 -16.66
C LEU A 76 16.67 -2.75 -15.73
N CYS A 77 16.82 -2.56 -14.41
CA CYS A 77 16.29 -3.45 -13.38
C CYS A 77 14.76 -3.44 -13.39
N VAL A 78 14.03 -2.33 -13.58
CA VAL A 78 12.55 -2.36 -13.65
C VAL A 78 12.10 -3.33 -14.74
N LYS A 79 12.67 -3.26 -15.94
CA LYS A 79 12.31 -4.16 -17.05
C LYS A 79 12.82 -5.59 -16.86
N ALA A 80 14.07 -5.75 -16.45
CA ALA A 80 14.67 -7.08 -16.21
C ALA A 80 14.02 -7.80 -15.03
N LEU A 81 13.71 -7.07 -13.95
CA LEU A 81 13.08 -7.56 -12.73
C LEU A 81 11.59 -7.78 -12.91
N SER A 82 10.85 -6.92 -13.63
CA SER A 82 9.47 -7.22 -14.03
C SER A 82 9.40 -8.48 -14.89
N TRP A 83 10.27 -8.62 -15.89
CA TRP A 83 10.34 -9.83 -16.71
C TRP A 83 10.73 -11.07 -15.91
N TRP A 84 11.61 -10.92 -14.92
CA TRP A 84 12.07 -12.01 -14.07
C TRP A 84 11.07 -12.41 -12.97
N LEU A 85 10.35 -11.45 -12.39
CA LEU A 85 9.26 -11.68 -11.43
C LEU A 85 8.06 -12.37 -12.12
N ASP A 86 7.73 -11.98 -13.36
CA ASP A 86 6.65 -12.60 -14.13
C ASP A 86 7.07 -13.93 -14.82
N GLY A 87 8.39 -14.21 -14.90
CA GLY A 87 8.96 -15.19 -15.82
C GLY A 87 9.28 -16.60 -15.30
N ARG A 88 9.58 -16.80 -14.00
CA ARG A 88 9.99 -18.14 -13.49
C ARG A 88 9.60 -18.39 -12.03
N ALA A 89 8.66 -19.30 -11.83
CA ALA A 89 8.60 -20.09 -10.59
C ALA A 89 9.46 -21.34 -10.82
N PRO A 90 10.57 -21.53 -10.09
CA PRO A 90 11.14 -22.86 -9.96
C PRO A 90 10.17 -23.66 -9.09
N SER A 91 9.67 -24.78 -9.62
CA SER A 91 9.08 -25.81 -8.77
C SER A 91 10.17 -26.33 -7.84
N SER A 92 10.15 -25.92 -6.58
CA SER A 92 11.06 -26.48 -5.58
C SER A 92 10.59 -27.88 -5.23
N LYS A 93 11.11 -28.88 -5.96
CA LYS A 93 11.34 -30.21 -5.39
C LYS A 93 12.62 -30.10 -4.56
N CYS A 94 12.49 -30.08 -3.24
CA CYS A 94 13.54 -30.41 -2.29
C CYS A 94 12.78 -31.04 -1.11
N GLY A 95 12.93 -32.33 -0.80
CA GLY A 95 14.19 -33.00 -0.50
C GLY A 95 14.22 -33.17 1.02
N SER A 96 13.86 -34.36 1.48
CA SER A 96 13.67 -34.76 2.88
C SER A 96 14.88 -34.50 3.77
N ALA A 97 14.64 -33.98 4.97
CA ALA A 97 15.47 -34.22 6.15
C ALA A 97 14.55 -34.51 7.35
N ALA A 98 14.83 -35.64 8.00
CA ALA A 98 13.99 -36.31 8.98
C ALA A 98 14.18 -35.82 10.42
N CYS A 99 13.20 -36.21 11.25
CA CYS A 99 13.17 -36.49 12.70
C CYS A 99 12.14 -35.58 13.41
N SER A 100 11.10 -36.08 14.07
CA SER A 100 10.98 -37.30 14.87
C SER A 100 9.66 -38.05 14.67
N ASP A 101 9.75 -39.37 14.61
CA ASP A 101 8.65 -40.32 14.74
C ASP A 101 8.06 -40.26 16.15
N GLU A 102 6.74 -40.03 16.26
CA GLU A 102 5.81 -40.83 17.07
C GLU A 102 4.41 -40.20 17.05
N LEU A 103 3.51 -40.79 16.25
CA LEU A 103 2.11 -41.14 16.54
C LEU A 103 1.38 -41.42 15.22
N ARG A 104 1.41 -42.69 14.81
CA ARG A 104 0.70 -43.22 13.63
C ARG A 104 -0.77 -43.47 13.96
N ALA A 105 -1.65 -42.91 13.13
CA ALA A 105 -2.85 -43.60 12.64
C ALA A 105 -2.90 -43.42 11.11
N PRO A 106 -3.23 -44.44 10.31
CA PRO A 106 -3.05 -44.40 8.86
C PRO A 106 -4.23 -43.68 8.20
N SER A 107 -4.13 -42.36 8.02
CA SER A 107 -5.05 -41.65 7.14
C SER A 107 -4.61 -41.79 5.67
N ARG A 108 -5.59 -41.96 4.80
CA ARG A 108 -5.49 -42.20 3.36
C ARG A 108 -4.47 -41.27 2.70
N ARG A 109 -3.74 -41.79 1.70
CA ARG A 109 -2.91 -41.02 0.75
C ARG A 109 -3.67 -39.79 0.26
N LEU A 110 -3.41 -38.62 0.82
CA LEU A 110 -3.71 -37.34 0.21
C LEU A 110 -2.67 -37.16 -0.89
N CYS A 111 -3.13 -37.13 -2.14
CA CYS A 111 -2.33 -36.69 -3.28
C CYS A 111 -1.67 -35.35 -2.96
N GLU A 112 -0.40 -35.16 -3.37
CA GLU A 112 0.43 -33.94 -3.28
C GLU A 112 -0.33 -32.68 -2.79
N ASP A 113 0.04 -32.14 -1.62
CA ASP A 113 -0.58 -30.99 -0.93
C ASP A 113 -0.82 -29.78 -1.84
N VAL A 114 -1.93 -29.78 -2.59
CA VAL A 114 -2.38 -28.62 -3.34
C VAL A 114 -3.00 -27.64 -2.35
N ARG A 115 -2.22 -26.62 -1.99
CA ARG A 115 -2.73 -25.50 -1.20
C ARG A 115 -3.59 -24.58 -2.07
N TYR A 116 -4.88 -24.48 -1.74
CA TYR A 116 -5.87 -23.64 -2.43
C TYR A 116 -5.93 -22.22 -1.85
N TRP A 117 -6.59 -21.29 -2.56
CA TRP A 117 -6.94 -19.98 -2.01
C TRP A 117 -8.32 -20.07 -1.37
N ILE A 118 -8.45 -19.57 -0.14
CA ILE A 118 -9.72 -19.55 0.56
C ILE A 118 -10.32 -18.15 0.47
N ILE A 119 -11.58 -18.05 0.00
CA ILE A 119 -12.32 -16.80 -0.14
C ILE A 119 -13.76 -17.06 0.33
N LYS A 120 -14.23 -16.32 1.33
CA LYS A 120 -15.58 -16.41 1.91
C LYS A 120 -15.95 -17.86 2.27
N GLY A 121 -15.01 -18.57 2.92
CA GLY A 121 -15.20 -19.96 3.35
C GLY A 121 -15.20 -21.02 2.25
N LYS A 122 -14.77 -20.67 1.02
CA LYS A 122 -14.71 -21.59 -0.12
C LYS A 122 -13.28 -21.69 -0.67
N ALA A 123 -12.90 -22.88 -1.11
CA ALA A 123 -11.58 -23.17 -1.69
C ALA A 123 -11.61 -23.08 -3.22
N TYR A 124 -10.64 -22.36 -3.79
CA TYR A 124 -10.52 -22.11 -5.22
C TYR A 124 -9.14 -22.51 -5.75
N ASP A 125 -9.12 -23.09 -6.95
CA ASP A 125 -7.89 -23.35 -7.71
C ASP A 125 -7.64 -22.26 -8.75
N LEU A 126 -6.87 -21.25 -8.35
CA LEU A 126 -6.54 -20.12 -9.22
C LEU A 126 -5.29 -20.36 -10.08
N ARG A 127 -4.61 -21.51 -9.97
CA ARG A 127 -3.36 -21.79 -10.71
C ARG A 127 -3.52 -21.65 -12.24
N PRO A 128 -4.61 -22.11 -12.88
CA PRO A 128 -4.80 -21.95 -14.32
C PRO A 128 -4.97 -20.49 -14.75
N TRP A 129 -5.49 -19.64 -13.86
CA TRP A 129 -5.81 -18.25 -14.14
C TRP A 129 -4.78 -17.24 -13.63
N ARG A 130 -3.83 -17.67 -12.78
CA ARG A 130 -2.91 -16.77 -12.07
C ARG A 130 -2.18 -15.75 -12.96
N LYS A 131 -1.81 -16.15 -14.18
CA LYS A 131 -1.10 -15.28 -15.15
C LYS A 131 -2.01 -14.28 -15.86
N GLN A 132 -3.32 -14.51 -15.82
CA GLN A 132 -4.35 -13.67 -16.43
C GLN A 132 -4.99 -12.70 -15.43
N HIS A 133 -4.67 -12.85 -14.14
CA HIS A 133 -5.16 -11.96 -13.09
C HIS A 133 -4.72 -10.50 -13.37
N PRO A 134 -5.65 -9.53 -13.42
CA PRO A 134 -5.31 -8.13 -13.69
C PRO A 134 -4.34 -7.51 -12.67
N GLY A 135 -4.35 -7.99 -11.42
CA GLY A 135 -3.40 -7.58 -10.38
C GLY A 135 -2.02 -8.27 -10.48
N GLY A 136 -1.77 -9.04 -11.53
CA GLY A 136 -0.54 -9.81 -11.72
C GLY A 136 -0.53 -11.13 -10.93
N SER A 137 0.44 -11.98 -11.26
CA SER A 137 0.58 -13.31 -10.65
C SER A 137 1.22 -13.28 -9.26
N TYR A 138 2.04 -12.26 -8.97
CA TYR A 138 2.81 -12.16 -7.74
C TYR A 138 1.95 -12.25 -6.47
N ILE A 139 0.86 -11.47 -6.39
CA ILE A 139 -0.04 -11.48 -5.23
C ILE A 139 -0.68 -12.85 -5.01
N LEU A 140 -1.05 -13.56 -6.08
CA LEU A 140 -1.62 -14.90 -5.98
C LEU A 140 -0.56 -15.91 -5.53
N ASP A 141 0.65 -15.84 -6.09
CA ASP A 141 1.74 -16.75 -5.75
C ASP A 141 2.13 -16.65 -4.25
N VAL A 142 2.17 -15.45 -3.67
CA VAL A 142 2.53 -15.28 -2.25
C VAL A 142 1.40 -15.52 -1.26
N THR A 143 0.14 -15.50 -1.72
CA THR A 143 -1.04 -15.75 -0.88
C THR A 143 -1.56 -17.18 -0.99
N GLN A 144 -0.97 -18.01 -1.86
CA GLN A 144 -1.41 -19.40 -2.05
C GLN A 144 -1.42 -20.17 -0.72
N GLY A 145 -2.51 -20.89 -0.45
CA GLY A 145 -2.70 -21.64 0.79
C GLY A 145 -3.20 -20.82 1.97
N SER A 146 -3.73 -19.63 1.72
CA SER A 146 -4.21 -18.72 2.74
C SER A 146 -5.69 -18.42 2.58
N ASP A 147 -6.35 -18.11 3.69
CA ASP A 147 -7.55 -17.29 3.65
C ASP A 147 -7.19 -15.87 3.22
N CYS A 148 -7.81 -15.44 2.12
CA CYS A 148 -7.55 -14.18 1.44
C CYS A 148 -8.82 -13.33 1.38
N THR A 149 -9.82 -13.63 2.21
CA THR A 149 -11.14 -13.00 2.10
C THR A 149 -11.07 -11.49 2.26
N ALA A 150 -10.34 -11.00 3.27
CA ALA A 150 -10.18 -9.56 3.48
C ALA A 150 -9.46 -8.88 2.31
N LEU A 151 -8.36 -9.48 1.84
CA LEU A 151 -7.62 -8.98 0.67
C LEU A 151 -8.48 -8.97 -0.59
N PHE A 152 -9.27 -10.03 -0.82
CA PHE A 152 -10.17 -10.12 -1.95
C PHE A 152 -11.21 -9.00 -1.91
N VAL A 153 -11.84 -8.80 -0.75
CA VAL A 153 -12.90 -7.80 -0.57
C VAL A 153 -12.37 -6.37 -0.70
N SER A 154 -11.22 -6.05 -0.13
CA SER A 154 -10.66 -4.70 -0.14
C SER A 154 -10.03 -4.30 -1.49
N TYR A 155 -9.27 -5.19 -2.12
CA TYR A 155 -8.60 -4.88 -3.40
C TYR A 155 -9.54 -4.90 -4.61
N HIS A 156 -10.69 -5.56 -4.50
CA HIS A 156 -11.72 -5.54 -5.54
C HIS A 156 -12.86 -4.56 -5.26
N ALA A 157 -12.77 -3.75 -4.19
CA ALA A 157 -13.84 -2.82 -3.78
C ALA A 157 -14.25 -1.84 -4.89
N LEU A 158 -13.28 -1.36 -5.67
CA LEU A 158 -13.49 -0.44 -6.78
C LEU A 158 -13.63 -1.14 -8.15
N SER A 159 -13.70 -2.47 -8.18
CA SER A 159 -13.94 -3.22 -9.41
C SER A 159 -15.35 -2.93 -9.94
N THR A 160 -15.45 -2.72 -11.25
CA THR A 160 -16.73 -2.63 -11.98
C THR A 160 -17.22 -3.98 -12.48
N LYS A 161 -16.40 -5.03 -12.34
CA LYS A 161 -16.74 -6.40 -12.75
C LYS A 161 -17.38 -7.18 -11.60
N ASP A 162 -18.23 -8.13 -11.95
CA ASP A 162 -18.72 -9.14 -11.00
C ASP A 162 -17.62 -10.17 -10.71
N VAL A 163 -16.78 -9.84 -9.74
CA VAL A 163 -15.62 -10.66 -9.34
C VAL A 163 -16.04 -11.98 -8.68
N ASP A 164 -17.20 -12.01 -8.00
CA ASP A 164 -17.74 -13.23 -7.41
C ASP A 164 -18.19 -14.21 -8.53
N ALA A 165 -18.81 -13.72 -9.60
CA ALA A 165 -19.14 -14.56 -10.76
C ALA A 165 -17.89 -15.06 -11.50
N MET A 166 -16.85 -14.22 -11.64
CA MET A 166 -15.57 -14.63 -12.23
C MET A 166 -14.86 -15.74 -11.45
N LEU A 167 -15.11 -15.84 -10.15
CA LEU A 167 -14.47 -16.82 -9.27
C LEU A 167 -15.11 -18.22 -9.37
N LYS A 168 -16.39 -18.31 -9.73
CA LYS A 168 -17.18 -19.56 -9.78
C LYS A 168 -16.51 -20.72 -10.56
N PRO A 169 -15.91 -20.51 -11.75
CA PRO A 169 -15.29 -21.60 -12.51
C PRO A 169 -14.10 -22.26 -11.82
N PHE A 170 -13.50 -21.59 -10.82
CA PHE A 170 -12.33 -22.08 -10.09
C PHE A 170 -12.70 -22.75 -8.76
N PHE A 171 -13.99 -22.83 -8.42
CA PHE A 171 -14.45 -23.44 -7.19
C PHE A 171 -14.11 -24.93 -7.16
N VAL A 172 -13.53 -25.38 -6.04
CA VAL A 172 -13.17 -26.78 -5.84
C VAL A 172 -14.10 -27.43 -4.81
N ARG A 173 -14.18 -26.81 -3.62
CA ARG A 173 -14.96 -27.30 -2.49
C ARG A 173 -15.17 -26.19 -1.46
N ASP A 174 -16.02 -26.45 -0.47
CA ASP A 174 -16.04 -25.65 0.75
C ASP A 174 -14.71 -25.81 1.52
N ALA A 175 -14.29 -24.74 2.19
CA ALA A 175 -13.04 -24.72 2.94
C ALA A 175 -13.13 -25.60 4.19
N LEU A 176 -12.02 -26.27 4.52
CA LEU A 176 -11.93 -27.06 5.75
C LEU A 176 -11.90 -26.13 6.97
N PRO A 177 -12.33 -26.59 8.16
CA PRO A 177 -12.36 -25.74 9.35
C PRO A 177 -11.02 -25.10 9.70
N ASP A 178 -9.90 -25.77 9.46
CA ASP A 178 -8.53 -25.31 9.71
C ASP A 178 -7.98 -24.37 8.62
N GLU A 179 -8.60 -24.34 7.44
CA GLU A 179 -8.21 -23.46 6.33
C GLU A 179 -8.86 -22.07 6.41
N VAL A 180 -9.94 -21.95 7.20
CA VAL A 180 -10.69 -20.70 7.33
C VAL A 180 -10.18 -19.89 8.52
N PHE A 181 -9.68 -18.70 8.23
CA PHE A 181 -9.21 -17.74 9.22
C PHE A 181 -10.01 -16.44 9.08
N ASP A 182 -9.67 -15.58 8.11
CA ASP A 182 -10.37 -14.32 7.81
C ASP A 182 -11.89 -14.51 7.67
N SER A 183 -12.34 -15.56 6.96
CA SER A 183 -13.76 -15.74 6.64
C SER A 183 -14.63 -15.99 7.89
N LYS A 184 -14.03 -16.41 8.99
CA LYS A 184 -14.72 -16.65 10.27
C LYS A 184 -14.78 -15.41 11.16
N LEU A 185 -13.82 -14.50 11.03
CA LEU A 185 -13.66 -13.37 11.95
C LEU A 185 -14.77 -12.33 11.79
N TRP A 186 -15.20 -12.08 10.55
CA TRP A 186 -16.14 -11.01 10.24
C TRP A 186 -17.43 -11.53 9.61
N ASP A 187 -18.46 -10.69 9.69
CA ASP A 187 -19.61 -10.81 8.82
C ASP A 187 -19.29 -10.16 7.46
N TRP A 188 -19.41 -10.97 6.41
CA TRP A 188 -19.17 -10.56 5.02
C TRP A 188 -20.48 -10.31 4.25
N THR A 189 -21.63 -10.44 4.93
CA THR A 189 -22.97 -10.27 4.36
C THR A 189 -23.56 -8.91 4.70
N ALA A 190 -23.35 -8.43 5.93
CA ALA A 190 -23.62 -7.06 6.34
C ALA A 190 -22.49 -6.15 5.85
N CYS A 191 -22.77 -5.29 4.88
CA CYS A 191 -21.77 -4.41 4.25
C CYS A 191 -22.38 -3.06 3.86
N GLU A 192 -23.42 -2.60 4.57
CA GLU A 192 -24.16 -1.38 4.19
C GLU A 192 -23.25 -0.15 4.18
N VAL A 193 -22.49 0.04 5.27
CA VAL A 193 -21.49 1.11 5.39
C VAL A 193 -20.49 1.02 4.24
N TYR A 194 -20.00 -0.19 3.93
CA TYR A 194 -19.00 -0.35 2.89
C TYR A 194 -19.55 -0.07 1.50
N ASN A 195 -20.81 -0.41 1.24
CA ASN A 195 -21.47 -0.19 -0.05
C ASN A 195 -21.68 1.31 -0.30
N ASP A 196 -22.03 2.07 0.73
CA ASP A 196 -22.14 3.53 0.63
C ASP A 196 -20.77 4.17 0.40
N LEU A 197 -19.75 3.75 1.14
CA LEU A 197 -18.37 4.20 0.93
C LEU A 197 -17.89 3.89 -0.49
N LYS A 198 -18.14 2.67 -1.00
CA LYS A 198 -17.84 2.28 -2.39
C LYS A 198 -18.56 3.18 -3.39
N THR A 199 -19.80 3.54 -3.11
CA THR A 199 -20.59 4.42 -3.98
C THR A 199 -19.95 5.81 -4.09
N VAL A 200 -19.54 6.39 -2.97
CA VAL A 200 -18.81 7.66 -2.94
C VAL A 200 -17.52 7.58 -3.76
N VAL A 201 -16.67 6.58 -3.48
CA VAL A 201 -15.37 6.47 -4.15
C VAL A 201 -15.51 6.12 -5.63
N ARG A 202 -16.46 5.27 -6.03
CA ARG A 202 -16.70 4.96 -7.46
C ARG A 202 -17.21 6.17 -8.23
N ARG A 203 -18.08 6.99 -7.63
CA ARG A 203 -18.52 8.26 -8.23
C ARG A 203 -17.33 9.19 -8.46
N TYR A 204 -16.46 9.31 -7.47
CA TYR A 204 -15.25 10.12 -7.58
C TYR A 204 -14.25 9.56 -8.61
N ASP A 205 -14.01 8.24 -8.62
CA ASP A 205 -13.12 7.57 -9.57
C ASP A 205 -13.56 7.76 -11.03
N ALA A 206 -14.87 7.70 -11.29
CA ALA A 206 -15.42 7.93 -12.62
C ALA A 206 -15.13 9.33 -13.17
N LEU A 207 -14.99 10.33 -12.29
CA LEU A 207 -14.77 11.73 -12.66
C LEU A 207 -13.29 12.11 -12.69
N HIS A 208 -12.49 11.57 -11.77
CA HIS A 208 -11.13 12.05 -11.51
C HIS A 208 -10.03 11.02 -11.77
N GLY A 209 -10.37 9.73 -11.74
CA GLY A 209 -9.41 8.62 -11.75
C GLY A 209 -8.56 8.58 -10.47
N THR A 210 -8.62 7.46 -9.75
CA THR A 210 -8.02 7.28 -8.41
C THR A 210 -6.58 6.77 -8.40
N LYS A 211 -5.97 6.53 -9.56
CA LYS A 211 -4.56 6.13 -9.68
C LYS A 211 -3.67 7.37 -9.77
N MET A 212 -2.41 7.28 -9.33
CA MET A 212 -1.46 8.38 -9.48
C MET A 212 -1.34 8.83 -10.95
N LEU A 213 -1.14 7.88 -11.86
CA LEU A 213 -0.97 8.16 -13.29
C LEU A 213 -2.26 8.60 -14.00
N SER A 214 -3.43 8.47 -13.39
CA SER A 214 -4.68 9.02 -13.96
C SER A 214 -4.92 10.48 -13.61
N SER A 215 -4.16 11.06 -12.67
CA SER A 215 -4.31 12.45 -12.26
C SER A 215 -3.13 13.31 -12.75
N PRO A 216 -3.30 14.18 -13.76
CA PRO A 216 -2.22 15.04 -14.26
C PRO A 216 -1.59 15.91 -13.17
N ALA A 217 -2.41 16.42 -12.25
CA ALA A 217 -1.94 17.21 -11.11
C ALA A 217 -1.05 16.38 -10.16
N ALA A 218 -1.43 15.13 -9.89
CA ALA A 218 -0.59 14.22 -9.11
C ALA A 218 0.73 13.95 -9.84
N VAL A 219 0.70 13.64 -11.14
CA VAL A 219 1.91 13.38 -11.92
C VAL A 219 2.86 14.57 -11.91
N VAL A 220 2.39 15.78 -12.19
CA VAL A 220 3.22 16.99 -12.18
C VAL A 220 3.84 17.23 -10.80
N ALA A 221 3.06 17.07 -9.73
CA ALA A 221 3.59 17.20 -8.38
C ALA A 221 4.67 16.16 -8.06
N HIS A 222 4.51 14.91 -8.50
CA HIS A 222 5.53 13.87 -8.31
C HIS A 222 6.81 14.14 -9.09
N LEU A 223 6.69 14.59 -10.34
CA LEU A 223 7.85 14.97 -11.15
C LEU A 223 8.60 16.16 -10.53
N ALA A 224 7.87 17.15 -10.02
CA ALA A 224 8.47 18.27 -9.29
C ALA A 224 9.19 17.81 -8.01
N MET A 225 8.55 16.96 -7.20
CA MET A 225 9.17 16.39 -6.00
C MET A 225 10.39 15.54 -6.35
N PHE A 226 10.36 14.78 -7.45
CA PHE A 226 11.50 13.99 -7.91
C PHE A 226 12.67 14.87 -8.36
N ALA A 227 12.40 15.98 -9.04
CA ALA A 227 13.42 16.96 -9.38
C ALA A 227 14.04 17.59 -8.12
N VAL A 228 13.22 17.95 -7.12
CA VAL A 228 13.71 18.44 -5.82
C VAL A 228 14.55 17.38 -5.13
N TRP A 229 14.10 16.12 -5.10
CA TRP A 229 14.83 15.01 -4.52
C TRP A 229 16.21 14.84 -5.15
N LEU A 230 16.33 14.87 -6.47
CA LEU A 230 17.62 14.81 -7.17
C LEU A 230 18.55 15.98 -6.81
N CYS A 231 18.01 17.19 -6.72
CA CYS A 231 18.76 18.36 -6.27
C CYS A 231 19.26 18.17 -4.83
N CYS A 232 18.40 17.70 -3.92
CA CYS A 232 18.73 17.45 -2.52
C CYS A 232 19.78 16.34 -2.37
N VAL A 233 19.67 15.24 -3.13
CA VAL A 233 20.69 14.16 -3.17
C VAL A 233 22.03 14.71 -3.63
N ARG A 234 22.04 15.57 -4.67
CA ARG A 234 23.27 16.18 -5.18
C ARG A 234 23.94 17.06 -4.13
N VAL A 235 23.17 17.93 -3.46
CA VAL A 235 23.69 18.81 -2.39
C VAL A 235 24.19 17.98 -1.21
N TRP A 236 23.48 16.92 -0.84
CA TRP A 236 23.92 15.99 0.20
C TRP A 236 25.23 15.29 -0.18
N TRP A 237 25.33 14.74 -1.39
CA TRP A 237 26.52 13.99 -1.76
C TRP A 237 27.77 14.89 -1.88
N LEU A 238 27.64 16.05 -2.52
CA LEU A 238 28.75 16.99 -2.72
C LEU A 238 29.12 17.75 -1.44
N GLY A 239 28.28 17.71 -0.40
CA GLY A 239 28.54 18.38 0.87
C GLY A 239 28.67 19.90 0.73
N SER A 240 29.38 20.52 1.67
CA SER A 240 29.61 21.97 1.71
C SER A 240 30.56 22.47 0.62
N GLU A 241 31.29 21.58 -0.07
CA GLU A 241 32.25 21.92 -1.13
C GLU A 241 31.60 22.66 -2.31
N ALA A 242 30.32 22.37 -2.59
CA ALA A 242 29.58 23.00 -3.68
C ALA A 242 28.90 24.33 -3.29
N PHE A 243 28.60 24.56 -1.99
CA PHE A 243 27.86 25.74 -1.53
C PHE A 243 28.34 26.28 -0.16
N PRO A 244 29.61 26.71 -0.02
CA PRO A 244 30.15 27.15 1.28
C PRO A 244 29.44 28.36 1.89
N SER A 245 28.81 29.20 1.06
CA SER A 245 28.16 30.46 1.45
C SER A 245 26.67 30.35 1.76
N VAL A 246 26.04 29.17 1.57
CA VAL A 246 24.59 28.98 1.72
C VAL A 246 24.29 27.90 2.76
N THR A 247 24.72 28.13 4.01
CA THR A 247 24.50 27.19 5.13
C THR A 247 23.03 26.82 5.33
N TRP A 248 22.12 27.79 5.20
CA TRP A 248 20.67 27.55 5.31
C TRP A 248 20.10 26.72 4.16
N GLY A 249 20.53 26.98 2.92
CA GLY A 249 20.10 26.21 1.75
C GLY A 249 20.61 24.78 1.77
N TYR A 250 21.82 24.58 2.28
CA TYR A 250 22.38 23.26 2.55
C TYR A 250 21.56 22.50 3.60
N CYS A 251 21.29 23.09 4.77
CA CYS A 251 20.44 22.47 5.80
C CYS A 251 19.02 22.17 5.27
N ALA A 252 18.43 23.11 4.53
CA ALA A 252 17.12 22.93 3.91
C ALA A 252 17.12 21.79 2.89
N ALA A 253 18.21 21.59 2.13
CA ALA A 253 18.34 20.47 1.22
C ALA A 253 18.43 19.12 1.96
N MET A 254 19.04 19.05 3.14
CA MET A 254 19.12 17.83 3.93
C MET A 254 17.76 17.44 4.52
N VAL A 255 17.02 18.42 5.05
CA VAL A 255 15.65 18.22 5.50
C VAL A 255 14.76 17.85 4.30
N GLY A 256 14.85 18.60 3.21
CA GLY A 256 14.12 18.35 1.97
C GLY A 256 14.38 16.96 1.40
N LEU A 257 15.61 16.44 1.53
CA LEU A 257 15.93 15.06 1.15
C LEU A 257 15.11 14.06 1.96
N GLY A 258 15.04 14.20 3.29
CA GLY A 258 14.23 13.30 4.13
C GLY A 258 12.74 13.32 3.76
N PHE A 259 12.17 14.50 3.56
CA PHE A 259 10.76 14.67 3.16
C PHE A 259 10.45 14.06 1.79
N THR A 260 11.26 14.40 0.79
CA THR A 260 11.05 13.92 -0.58
C THR A 260 11.37 12.44 -0.72
N HIS A 261 12.33 11.92 0.04
CA HIS A 261 12.65 10.50 0.08
C HIS A 261 11.50 9.69 0.69
N LEU A 262 10.93 10.13 1.83
CA LEU A 262 9.72 9.51 2.39
C LEU A 262 8.61 9.46 1.34
N ARG A 263 8.26 10.60 0.72
CA ARG A 263 7.16 10.62 -0.25
C ARG A 263 7.44 9.76 -1.48
N LEU A 264 8.61 9.87 -2.10
CA LEU A 264 8.86 9.24 -3.39
C LEU A 264 9.18 7.75 -3.26
N VAL A 265 9.98 7.38 -2.25
CA VAL A 265 10.49 6.02 -2.10
C VAL A 265 9.57 5.21 -1.21
N ALA A 266 9.39 5.62 0.05
CA ALA A 266 8.57 4.88 1.01
C ALA A 266 7.06 4.99 0.72
N GLY A 267 6.61 6.15 0.25
CA GLY A 267 5.22 6.39 -0.10
C GLY A 267 4.89 5.88 -1.50
N CYS A 268 5.40 6.56 -2.52
CA CYS A 268 4.95 6.35 -3.89
C CYS A 268 5.46 5.03 -4.49
N ALA A 269 6.75 4.74 -4.33
CA ALA A 269 7.32 3.55 -4.95
C ALA A 269 6.90 2.26 -4.24
N ILE A 270 7.19 2.14 -2.94
CA ILE A 270 6.90 0.90 -2.21
C ILE A 270 5.44 0.84 -1.77
N HIS A 271 4.92 1.83 -1.02
CA HIS A 271 3.56 1.76 -0.46
C HIS A 271 2.48 1.82 -1.54
N ASP A 272 2.30 2.95 -2.23
CA ASP A 272 1.32 3.11 -3.31
C ASP A 272 1.54 2.10 -4.46
N GLY A 273 2.79 1.73 -4.74
CA GLY A 273 3.13 0.72 -5.74
C GLY A 273 2.60 -0.65 -5.36
N PHE A 274 2.86 -1.14 -4.15
CA PHE A 274 2.37 -2.44 -3.71
C PHE A 274 0.89 -2.51 -3.37
N HIS A 275 0.25 -1.37 -3.15
CA HIS A 275 -1.21 -1.29 -3.12
C HIS A 275 -1.84 -1.20 -4.52
N PHE A 276 -1.05 -1.24 -5.60
CA PHE A 276 -1.51 -1.07 -6.98
C PHE A 276 -2.23 0.28 -7.21
N ALA A 277 -1.89 1.29 -6.42
CA ALA A 277 -2.47 2.63 -6.48
C ALA A 277 -1.70 3.55 -7.45
N PHE A 278 -0.44 3.23 -7.76
CA PHE A 278 0.38 4.02 -8.68
C PHE A 278 -0.15 4.00 -10.13
N ALA A 279 -0.43 2.81 -10.67
CA ALA A 279 -0.89 2.62 -12.05
C ALA A 279 -2.02 1.59 -12.18
N ARG A 280 -2.68 1.53 -13.35
CA ARG A 280 -3.62 0.43 -13.67
C ARG A 280 -2.91 -0.88 -14.06
N ASN A 281 -1.63 -0.81 -14.42
CA ASN A 281 -0.85 -1.98 -14.85
C ASN A 281 -0.10 -2.58 -13.66
N ALA A 282 -0.39 -3.82 -13.30
CA ALA A 282 0.22 -4.49 -12.14
C ALA A 282 1.74 -4.64 -12.23
N SER A 283 2.28 -5.02 -13.39
CA SER A 283 3.73 -5.17 -13.58
C SER A 283 4.48 -3.85 -13.40
N LEU A 284 3.89 -2.72 -13.79
CA LEU A 284 4.47 -1.40 -13.54
C LEU A 284 4.50 -1.06 -12.05
N ASN A 285 3.39 -1.29 -11.34
CA ASN A 285 3.31 -1.09 -9.89
C ASN A 285 4.37 -1.91 -9.15
N ILE A 286 4.43 -3.22 -9.42
CA ILE A 286 5.40 -4.14 -8.83
C ILE A 286 6.83 -3.73 -9.24
N GLY A 287 7.05 -3.41 -10.52
CA GLY A 287 8.36 -3.01 -11.04
C GLY A 287 8.90 -1.75 -10.36
N VAL A 288 8.07 -0.73 -10.16
CA VAL A 288 8.43 0.50 -9.44
C VAL A 288 8.71 0.19 -7.96
N GLY A 289 7.83 -0.58 -7.31
CA GLY A 289 8.00 -0.96 -5.90
C GLY A 289 9.27 -1.76 -5.67
N PHE A 290 9.63 -2.65 -6.57
CA PHE A 290 10.91 -3.32 -6.48
C PHE A 290 12.08 -2.41 -6.83
N ALA A 291 12.06 -1.65 -7.92
CA ALA A 291 13.24 -0.91 -8.36
C ALA A 291 13.60 0.29 -7.48
N LEU A 292 12.60 1.02 -6.98
CA LEU A 292 12.81 2.20 -6.15
C LEU A 292 12.55 1.90 -4.67
N GLY A 293 11.58 1.03 -4.34
CA GLY A 293 11.27 0.71 -2.94
C GLY A 293 12.41 0.03 -2.17
N MET A 294 13.35 -0.63 -2.88
CA MET A 294 14.62 -1.11 -2.31
C MET A 294 15.45 0.00 -1.64
N LEU A 295 15.22 1.28 -1.94
CA LEU A 295 15.88 2.37 -1.24
C LEU A 295 15.23 2.71 0.11
N HIS A 296 14.25 1.94 0.59
CA HIS A 296 13.63 2.13 1.90
C HIS A 296 13.49 0.81 2.67
N HIS A 297 12.85 -0.19 2.05
CA HIS A 297 12.54 -1.48 2.68
C HIS A 297 12.71 -2.60 1.65
N LEU A 298 12.82 -3.87 2.08
CA LEU A 298 12.82 -4.96 1.12
C LEU A 298 11.40 -5.08 0.54
N PRO A 299 11.20 -4.89 -0.79
CA PRO A 299 9.88 -4.84 -1.41
C PRO A 299 9.03 -6.09 -1.12
N GLY A 300 9.65 -7.28 -1.16
CA GLY A 300 8.95 -8.55 -0.88
C GLY A 300 8.58 -8.77 0.58
N VAL A 301 9.42 -8.33 1.53
CA VAL A 301 9.10 -8.39 2.97
C VAL A 301 7.98 -7.43 3.26
N TRP A 302 8.15 -6.18 2.82
CA TRP A 302 7.17 -5.12 3.02
C TRP A 302 5.81 -5.52 2.44
N PHE A 303 5.76 -6.12 1.24
CA PHE A 303 4.52 -6.63 0.66
C PHE A 303 3.84 -7.70 1.55
N ARG A 304 4.60 -8.65 2.09
CA ARG A 304 4.02 -9.70 2.94
C ARG A 304 3.55 -9.15 4.28
N LYS A 305 4.37 -8.31 4.90
CA LYS A 305 4.09 -7.71 6.20
C LYS A 305 2.93 -6.71 6.11
N HIS A 306 3.08 -5.69 5.28
CA HIS A 306 2.14 -4.58 5.23
C HIS A 306 0.91 -4.91 4.36
N THR A 307 1.11 -5.32 3.10
CA THR A 307 -0.03 -5.59 2.20
C THR A 307 -0.83 -6.85 2.58
N ILE A 308 -0.17 -7.95 2.93
CA ILE A 308 -0.88 -9.24 3.15
C ILE A 308 -1.33 -9.43 4.59
N CYS A 309 -0.54 -8.95 5.57
CA CYS A 309 -0.82 -9.21 6.98
C CYS A 309 -1.39 -7.99 7.72
N HIS A 310 -0.79 -6.80 7.57
CA HIS A 310 -1.28 -5.60 8.24
C HIS A 310 -2.67 -5.16 7.73
N HIS A 311 -2.87 -5.06 6.42
CA HIS A 311 -4.12 -4.53 5.85
C HIS A 311 -5.41 -5.27 6.23
N PRO A 312 -5.45 -6.61 6.29
CA PRO A 312 -6.61 -7.30 6.82
C PRO A 312 -6.87 -7.03 8.31
N TYR A 313 -5.82 -6.70 9.07
CA TYR A 313 -5.78 -6.79 10.53
C TYR A 313 -5.30 -5.49 11.21
N VAL A 314 -5.43 -4.32 10.59
CA VAL A 314 -4.88 -3.05 11.12
C VAL A 314 -5.17 -2.88 12.61
N ASN A 315 -4.16 -2.66 13.41
CA ASN A 315 -4.22 -2.49 14.88
C ASN A 315 -4.91 -3.62 15.66
N ILE A 316 -5.08 -4.81 15.08
CA ILE A 316 -5.57 -5.98 15.83
C ILE A 316 -4.40 -6.68 16.49
N GLU A 317 -4.39 -6.66 17.82
CA GLU A 317 -3.35 -7.28 18.62
C GLU A 317 -3.17 -8.78 18.30
N GLY A 318 -1.90 -9.20 18.21
CA GLY A 318 -1.51 -10.57 17.90
C GLY A 318 -1.73 -11.00 16.44
N LYS A 319 -2.28 -10.12 15.59
CA LYS A 319 -2.49 -10.36 14.16
C LYS A 319 -1.81 -9.34 13.27
N ASP A 320 -1.76 -8.08 13.70
CA ASP A 320 -1.06 -7.02 12.99
C ASP A 320 0.46 -7.10 13.23
N PRO A 321 1.28 -7.40 12.20
CA PRO A 321 2.72 -7.39 12.35
C PRO A 321 3.29 -5.98 12.56
N ASP A 322 2.60 -4.91 12.17
CA ASP A 322 3.09 -3.54 12.37
C ASP A 322 3.00 -3.13 13.86
N LEU A 323 2.11 -3.77 14.63
CA LEU A 323 2.13 -3.65 16.10
C LEU A 323 3.30 -4.39 16.76
N SER A 324 3.92 -5.35 16.07
CA SER A 324 4.98 -6.16 16.66
C SER A 324 6.31 -5.41 16.81
N HIS A 325 6.45 -4.25 16.16
CA HIS A 325 7.55 -3.31 16.44
C HIS A 325 7.61 -2.92 17.92
N PHE A 326 6.46 -2.91 18.59
CA PHE A 326 6.32 -2.43 19.95
C PHE A 326 6.50 -3.52 21.01
N ASN A 327 6.73 -4.77 20.61
CA ASN A 327 6.85 -5.88 21.56
C ASN A 327 8.11 -5.76 22.43
N GLY A 328 7.91 -5.80 23.75
CA GLY A 328 8.95 -6.02 24.77
C GLY A 328 9.61 -4.78 25.35
N TRP A 329 9.67 -3.65 24.63
CA TRP A 329 10.46 -2.47 25.04
C TRP A 329 9.84 -1.10 24.75
N TYR A 330 8.64 -1.04 24.19
CA TYR A 330 7.97 0.23 23.89
C TYR A 330 6.84 0.46 24.91
N ALA A 331 6.72 1.67 25.45
CA ALA A 331 5.56 2.04 26.25
C ALA A 331 4.43 2.43 25.29
N VAL A 332 3.55 1.48 25.01
CA VAL A 332 2.45 1.65 24.05
C VAL A 332 1.10 1.24 24.61
N ARG A 333 1.04 0.73 25.84
CA ARG A 333 -0.17 0.26 26.51
C ARG A 333 -0.14 0.58 28.00
N ASP A 334 -1.33 0.65 28.60
CA ASP A 334 -1.50 0.85 30.04
C ASP A 334 -0.79 -0.24 30.88
N GLY A 335 -0.72 -1.47 30.36
CA GLY A 335 0.00 -2.58 31.01
C GLY A 335 1.52 -2.38 31.09
N ASP A 336 2.10 -1.59 30.19
CA ASP A 336 3.53 -1.36 30.13
C ASP A 336 4.03 -0.50 31.30
N ALA A 337 3.13 0.26 31.95
CA ALA A 337 3.43 1.10 33.11
C ALA A 337 4.00 0.29 34.31
N SER A 338 3.77 -1.03 34.31
CA SER A 338 4.32 -1.94 35.32
C SER A 338 5.81 -2.27 35.10
N HIS A 339 6.38 -1.97 33.93
CA HIS A 339 7.78 -2.25 33.62
C HIS A 339 8.73 -1.21 34.25
N TRP A 340 9.88 -1.68 34.73
CA TRP A 340 10.90 -0.83 35.38
C TRP A 340 11.46 0.27 34.46
N TRP A 341 11.45 0.04 33.15
CA TRP A 341 11.97 0.98 32.14
C TRP A 341 10.95 2.02 31.69
N TYR A 342 9.67 1.88 32.05
CA TYR A 342 8.60 2.77 31.60
C TYR A 342 8.87 4.26 31.92
N PRO A 343 9.37 4.65 33.11
CA PRO A 343 9.70 6.05 33.39
C PRO A 343 10.83 6.63 32.52
N LEU A 344 11.66 5.78 31.90
CA LEU A 344 12.72 6.19 30.98
C LEU A 344 12.20 6.41 29.56
N TRP A 345 11.00 5.92 29.24
CA TRP A 345 10.46 5.92 27.89
C TRP A 345 10.40 7.31 27.24
N PRO A 346 9.95 8.39 27.92
CA PRO A 346 9.95 9.73 27.32
C PRO A 346 11.35 10.20 26.89
N MET A 347 12.42 9.71 27.54
CA MET A 347 13.80 10.01 27.17
C MET A 347 14.30 9.14 26.00
N VAL A 348 13.79 7.90 25.89
CA VAL A 348 14.18 6.93 24.85
C VAL A 348 13.44 7.19 23.52
N LEU A 349 12.18 7.62 23.59
CA LEU A 349 11.32 7.80 22.42
C LEU A 349 11.93 8.69 21.31
N PRO A 350 12.58 9.84 21.60
CA PRO A 350 13.23 10.62 20.54
C PRO A 350 14.31 9.83 19.78
N PHE A 351 15.07 8.96 20.46
CA PHE A 351 16.08 8.13 19.82
C PHE A 351 15.46 7.04 18.94
N VAL A 352 14.37 6.43 19.41
CA VAL A 352 13.57 5.48 18.63
C VAL A 352 13.08 6.14 17.34
N CYS A 353 12.47 7.33 17.43
CA CYS A 353 12.02 8.07 16.25
C CYS A 353 13.13 8.34 15.22
N LEU A 354 14.36 8.60 15.68
CA LEU A 354 15.50 8.89 14.80
C LEU A 354 15.98 7.67 14.00
N VAL A 355 15.72 6.45 14.49
CA VAL A 355 16.21 5.22 13.87
C VAL A 355 15.10 4.37 13.27
N HIS A 356 13.84 4.57 13.66
CA HIS A 356 12.75 3.64 13.38
C HIS A 356 12.57 3.27 11.91
N GLY A 357 12.51 4.28 11.03
CA GLY A 357 12.23 4.05 9.60
C GLY A 357 13.23 3.14 8.91
N TRP A 358 14.51 3.16 9.33
CA TRP A 358 15.56 2.31 8.77
C TRP A 358 15.93 1.14 9.66
N GLY A 359 15.80 1.29 10.97
CA GLY A 359 16.02 0.23 11.96
C GLY A 359 15.08 -0.94 11.72
N THR A 360 13.81 -0.68 11.43
CA THR A 360 12.85 -1.71 11.03
C THR A 360 13.26 -2.40 9.73
N ALA A 361 13.74 -1.66 8.73
CA ALA A 361 14.22 -2.24 7.47
C ALA A 361 15.43 -3.16 7.66
N LEU A 362 16.40 -2.74 8.48
CA LEU A 362 17.58 -3.54 8.81
C LEU A 362 17.22 -4.76 9.64
N TRP A 363 16.33 -4.61 10.62
CA TRP A 363 15.87 -5.71 11.47
C TRP A 363 15.12 -6.76 10.67
N ASP A 364 14.12 -6.34 9.88
CA ASP A 364 13.34 -7.23 9.02
C ASP A 364 14.26 -7.96 8.01
N THR A 365 15.24 -7.25 7.45
CA THR A 365 16.30 -7.84 6.61
C THR A 365 17.10 -8.92 7.35
N ALA A 366 17.52 -8.66 8.59
CA ALA A 366 18.25 -9.63 9.39
C ALA A 366 17.41 -10.87 9.69
N LEU A 367 16.14 -10.70 10.07
CA LEU A 367 15.22 -11.82 10.30
C LEU A 367 15.10 -12.74 9.06
N VAL A 368 15.02 -12.15 7.87
CA VAL A 368 14.96 -12.90 6.60
C VAL A 368 16.21 -13.74 6.37
N PHE A 369 17.40 -13.18 6.63
CA PHE A 369 18.67 -13.89 6.45
C PHE A 369 18.93 -14.96 7.51
N LEU A 370 18.43 -14.74 8.73
CA LEU A 370 18.53 -15.69 9.84
C LEU A 370 17.44 -16.76 9.81
N ASP A 371 16.57 -16.75 8.79
CA ASP A 371 15.41 -17.64 8.67
C ASP A 371 14.48 -17.60 9.91
N VAL A 372 14.44 -16.44 10.57
CA VAL A 372 13.51 -16.17 11.67
C VAL A 372 12.20 -15.64 11.09
N PRO A 373 11.03 -16.18 11.49
CA PRO A 373 9.75 -15.65 11.06
C PRO A 373 9.63 -14.16 11.37
N VAL A 374 9.37 -13.35 10.34
CA VAL A 374 9.18 -11.90 10.47
C VAL A 374 7.84 -11.67 11.20
N TYR A 375 7.89 -11.39 12.50
CA TYR A 375 6.73 -11.14 13.37
C TYR A 375 5.63 -12.22 13.27
N GLY A 376 6.02 -13.50 13.27
CA GLY A 376 5.07 -14.60 13.19
C GLY A 376 4.49 -14.87 11.79
N ILE A 377 4.98 -14.18 10.75
CA ILE A 377 4.70 -14.52 9.35
C ILE A 377 5.41 -15.84 9.03
N THR A 378 4.67 -16.95 9.11
CA THR A 378 5.14 -18.34 8.88
C THR A 378 4.98 -18.83 7.43
N ARG A 379 4.56 -17.95 6.52
CA ARG A 379 4.24 -18.27 5.11
C ARG A 379 5.51 -18.35 4.24
N PRO A 380 5.50 -19.06 3.09
CA PRO A 380 6.68 -19.74 2.55
C PRO A 380 7.86 -18.80 2.37
N GLY A 381 9.04 -19.27 2.79
CA GLY A 381 10.28 -18.51 2.85
C GLY A 381 10.60 -17.74 1.58
N PHE A 382 11.39 -16.68 1.74
CA PHE A 382 11.76 -15.80 0.64
C PHE A 382 12.49 -16.60 -0.44
N PRO A 383 12.01 -16.59 -1.70
CA PRO A 383 12.70 -17.29 -2.78
C PRO A 383 14.12 -16.75 -2.90
N LEU A 384 15.07 -17.60 -3.34
CA LEU A 384 16.50 -17.22 -3.52
C LEU A 384 16.64 -15.86 -4.23
N ARG A 385 15.79 -15.67 -5.22
CA ARG A 385 15.58 -14.46 -6.00
C ARG A 385 15.41 -13.20 -5.12
N GLU A 386 14.48 -13.21 -4.18
CA GLU A 386 14.21 -12.09 -3.27
C GLU A 386 15.33 -11.94 -2.23
N ARG A 387 15.99 -13.04 -1.83
CA ARG A 387 17.18 -13.00 -0.95
C ARG A 387 18.41 -12.39 -1.64
N LEU A 388 18.63 -12.68 -2.92
CA LEU A 388 19.71 -12.07 -3.71
C LEU A 388 19.44 -10.57 -3.91
N CYS A 389 18.18 -10.21 -4.19
CA CYS A 389 17.74 -8.82 -4.23
C CYS A 389 18.06 -8.10 -2.91
N LEU A 390 17.74 -8.72 -1.78
CA LEU A 390 18.05 -8.21 -0.45
C LEU A 390 19.55 -7.99 -0.24
N LEU A 391 20.37 -8.98 -0.60
CA LEU A 391 21.82 -8.88 -0.44
C LEU A 391 22.40 -7.71 -1.24
N VAL A 392 22.00 -7.59 -2.52
CA VAL A 392 22.42 -6.48 -3.38
C VAL A 392 21.99 -5.13 -2.80
N GLN A 393 20.74 -5.03 -2.35
CA GLN A 393 20.20 -3.83 -1.72
C GLN A 393 21.00 -3.44 -0.47
N THR A 394 21.26 -4.39 0.43
CA THR A 394 22.04 -4.15 1.66
C THR A 394 23.43 -3.62 1.33
N PHE A 395 24.12 -4.19 0.34
CA PHE A 395 25.44 -3.71 -0.07
C PHE A 395 25.41 -2.34 -0.75
N LEU A 396 24.42 -2.07 -1.61
CA LEU A 396 24.28 -0.74 -2.23
C LEU A 396 24.03 0.33 -1.16
N PHE A 397 23.12 0.06 -0.23
CA PHE A 397 22.80 1.00 0.83
C PHE A 397 23.97 1.20 1.80
N ALA A 398 24.61 0.11 2.24
CA ALA A 398 25.81 0.18 3.07
C ALA A 398 26.94 0.94 2.34
N GLY A 399 27.11 0.74 1.03
CA GLY A 399 28.07 1.46 0.21
C GLY A 399 27.81 2.96 0.18
N VAL A 400 26.54 3.38 0.02
CA VAL A 400 26.14 4.79 0.08
C VAL A 400 26.41 5.40 1.47
N LEU A 401 26.08 4.67 2.55
CA LEU A 401 26.33 5.15 3.91
C LEU A 401 27.82 5.23 4.26
N VAL A 402 28.60 4.20 3.91
CA VAL A 402 30.05 4.15 4.15
C VAL A 402 30.77 5.21 3.31
N GLY A 403 30.45 5.30 2.02
CA GLY A 403 31.04 6.29 1.12
C GLY A 403 30.68 7.72 1.53
N GLY A 404 29.41 7.97 1.85
CA GLY A 404 28.97 9.25 2.38
C GLY A 404 29.67 9.61 3.68
N THR A 405 29.81 8.66 4.61
CA THR A 405 30.45 8.88 5.92
C THR A 405 31.93 9.16 5.77
N ALA A 406 32.62 8.39 4.92
CA ALA A 406 34.04 8.58 4.63
C ALA A 406 34.30 9.96 3.98
N ARG A 407 33.37 10.43 3.14
CA ARG A 407 33.50 11.73 2.46
C ARG A 407 33.15 12.91 3.35
N ASN A 408 31.96 12.89 3.95
CA ASN A 408 31.33 14.06 4.56
C ASN A 408 31.15 13.94 6.08
N GLY A 409 31.52 12.80 6.68
CA GLY A 409 31.35 12.51 8.10
C GLY A 409 29.99 11.89 8.43
N PHE A 410 29.96 11.12 9.52
CA PHE A 410 28.81 10.30 9.90
C PHE A 410 27.52 11.10 10.11
N LEU A 411 27.58 12.20 10.87
CA LEU A 411 26.40 13.01 11.18
C LEU A 411 25.77 13.63 9.93
N HIS A 412 26.60 14.10 9.00
CA HIS A 412 26.15 14.61 7.71
C HIS A 412 25.41 13.52 6.92
N THR A 413 25.99 12.32 6.84
CA THR A 413 25.40 11.20 6.09
C THR A 413 24.08 10.76 6.70
N MET A 414 24.01 10.68 8.03
CA MET A 414 22.84 10.19 8.74
C MET A 414 21.71 11.20 8.89
N PHE A 415 21.97 12.51 8.75
CA PHE A 415 20.95 13.52 9.02
C PHE A 415 19.67 13.36 8.15
N PRO A 416 19.73 13.19 6.81
CA PRO A 416 18.52 12.94 6.01
C PRO A 416 17.82 11.63 6.38
N VAL A 417 18.59 10.61 6.78
CA VAL A 417 18.08 9.29 7.23
C VAL A 417 17.30 9.44 8.54
N MET A 418 17.78 10.29 9.45
CA MET A 418 17.10 10.63 10.70
C MET A 418 15.81 11.43 10.44
N VAL A 419 15.85 12.43 9.56
CA VAL A 419 14.65 13.19 9.17
C VAL A 419 13.59 12.27 8.57
N HIS A 420 13.99 11.40 7.64
CA HIS A 420 13.10 10.36 7.09
C HIS A 420 12.51 9.48 8.18
N SER A 421 13.32 9.02 9.14
CA SER A 421 12.88 8.12 10.21
C SER A 421 11.85 8.78 11.13
N VAL A 422 12.05 10.04 11.49
CA VAL A 422 11.09 10.81 12.30
C VAL A 422 9.78 10.96 11.54
N LEU A 423 9.82 11.33 10.27
CA LEU A 423 8.61 11.49 9.46
C LEU A 423 7.89 10.15 9.23
N TYR A 424 8.64 9.07 9.03
CA TYR A 424 8.07 7.73 8.90
C TYR A 424 7.39 7.30 10.20
N TYR A 425 8.02 7.52 11.36
CA TYR A 425 7.43 7.24 12.67
C TYR A 425 6.15 8.06 12.93
N LEU A 426 6.16 9.35 12.57
CA LEU A 426 4.98 10.21 12.63
C LEU A 426 3.86 9.73 11.69
N GLY A 427 4.22 9.26 10.51
CA GLY A 427 3.28 8.77 9.51
C GLY A 427 2.69 7.41 9.84
N THR A 428 3.42 6.52 10.50
CA THR A 428 3.03 5.11 10.71
C THR A 428 2.73 4.83 12.18
N GLU A 429 3.77 4.73 13.01
CA GLU A 429 3.70 4.26 14.39
C GLU A 429 2.75 5.07 15.26
N PHE A 430 2.80 6.41 15.16
CA PHE A 430 1.90 7.28 15.93
C PHE A 430 0.42 7.04 15.66
N GLN A 431 0.06 6.43 14.54
CA GLN A 431 -1.34 6.08 14.25
C GLN A 431 -1.74 4.73 14.83
N HIS A 432 -0.77 3.82 14.97
CA HIS A 432 -0.98 2.51 15.56
C HIS A 432 -1.08 2.59 17.09
N ILE A 433 -0.42 3.57 17.72
CA ILE A 433 -0.30 3.69 19.19
C ILE A 433 -1.19 4.79 19.78
N GLN A 434 -2.48 4.80 19.43
CA GLN A 434 -3.43 5.76 20.02
C GLN A 434 -4.40 5.05 20.97
N LYS A 435 -4.57 5.63 22.16
CA LYS A 435 -5.54 5.14 23.16
C LYS A 435 -6.95 4.99 22.57
N ASP A 436 -7.35 5.92 21.72
CA ASP A 436 -8.67 5.93 21.08
C ASP A 436 -8.82 4.76 20.11
N SER A 437 -7.76 4.37 19.40
CA SER A 437 -7.73 3.19 18.53
C SER A 437 -7.92 1.90 19.33
N PHE A 438 -7.36 1.80 20.55
CA PHE A 438 -7.57 0.62 21.40
C PHE A 438 -8.96 0.62 22.05
N THR A 439 -9.38 1.76 22.60
CA THR A 439 -10.63 1.88 23.37
C THR A 439 -11.89 1.70 22.49
N ALA A 440 -11.86 2.24 21.27
CA ALA A 440 -12.99 2.12 20.33
C ALA A 440 -13.28 0.65 19.99
N VAL A 441 -12.24 -0.14 19.88
CA VAL A 441 -12.30 -1.57 19.52
C VAL A 441 -12.88 -2.39 20.65
N ASP A 442 -12.38 -2.20 21.87
CA ASP A 442 -12.87 -2.92 23.04
C ASP A 442 -14.34 -2.64 23.30
N THR A 443 -14.73 -1.36 23.17
CA THR A 443 -16.12 -0.94 23.31
C THR A 443 -17.00 -1.62 22.25
N TRP A 444 -16.59 -1.57 20.99
CA TRP A 444 -17.37 -2.15 19.90
C TRP A 444 -17.48 -3.68 19.98
N LYS A 445 -16.38 -4.36 20.31
CA LYS A 445 -16.38 -5.82 20.54
C LYS A 445 -17.31 -6.21 21.67
N SER A 446 -17.38 -5.42 22.73
CA SER A 446 -18.32 -5.68 23.84
C SER A 446 -19.79 -5.59 23.42
N VAL A 447 -20.14 -4.60 22.58
CA VAL A 447 -21.50 -4.43 22.04
C VAL A 447 -21.88 -5.62 21.15
N LEU A 448 -20.99 -6.00 20.22
CA LEU A 448 -21.25 -7.12 19.32
C LEU A 448 -21.35 -8.46 20.04
N ALA A 449 -20.54 -8.68 21.09
CA ALA A 449 -20.62 -9.87 21.92
C ALA A 449 -21.96 -10.00 22.63
N GLN A 450 -22.56 -8.88 23.08
CA GLN A 450 -23.90 -8.88 23.69
C GLN A 450 -25.01 -9.22 22.69
N GLU A 451 -24.85 -8.84 21.42
CA GLU A 451 -25.83 -9.12 20.37
C GLU A 451 -25.61 -10.47 19.65
N GLU A 452 -24.62 -11.27 20.08
CA GLU A 452 -24.18 -12.50 19.38
C GLU A 452 -23.82 -12.27 17.90
N LYS A 453 -23.42 -11.04 17.53
CA LYS A 453 -23.09 -10.66 16.15
C LYS A 453 -21.58 -10.63 15.92
N ARG A 454 -21.16 -10.93 14.70
CA ARG A 454 -19.77 -10.69 14.25
C ARG A 454 -19.64 -9.28 13.70
N PRO A 455 -18.49 -8.60 13.88
CA PRO A 455 -18.27 -7.27 13.31
C PRO A 455 -18.27 -7.32 11.78
N GLU A 456 -18.72 -6.24 11.14
CA GLU A 456 -18.38 -5.98 9.74
C GLU A 456 -16.90 -5.63 9.65
N TRP A 457 -16.18 -6.23 8.68
CA TRP A 457 -14.75 -6.00 8.50
C TRP A 457 -14.41 -4.51 8.35
N VAL A 458 -15.15 -3.78 7.50
CA VAL A 458 -14.88 -2.35 7.23
C VAL A 458 -15.07 -1.49 8.47
N VAL A 459 -16.03 -1.82 9.32
CA VAL A 459 -16.33 -1.05 10.54
C VAL A 459 -15.18 -1.23 11.52
N GLU A 460 -14.69 -2.46 11.71
CA GLU A 460 -13.50 -2.70 12.54
C GLU A 460 -12.27 -1.98 11.96
N GLN A 461 -12.04 -1.98 10.64
CA GLN A 461 -10.93 -1.19 10.06
C GLN A 461 -10.99 0.29 10.43
N ILE A 462 -12.18 0.91 10.34
CA ILE A 462 -12.38 2.34 10.67
C ILE A 462 -12.18 2.58 12.17
N LEU A 463 -12.76 1.74 13.02
CA LEU A 463 -12.65 1.86 14.47
C LEU A 463 -11.22 1.64 14.97
N ASN A 464 -10.45 0.78 14.28
CA ASN A 464 -9.05 0.55 14.58
C ASN A 464 -8.15 1.73 14.20
N CYS A 465 -8.62 2.67 13.37
CA CYS A 465 -7.84 3.77 12.82
C CYS A 465 -8.21 5.16 13.40
N GLN A 466 -8.52 5.25 14.70
CA GLN A 466 -8.86 6.54 15.33
C GLN A 466 -7.66 7.50 15.42
N GLY A 467 -6.44 7.00 15.24
CA GLY A 467 -5.22 7.80 15.19
C GLY A 467 -5.03 8.65 13.93
N ASP A 468 -5.97 8.62 12.97
CA ASP A 468 -5.92 9.46 11.78
C ASP A 468 -5.89 10.96 12.14
N TYR A 469 -5.17 11.74 11.34
CA TYR A 469 -5.02 13.18 11.60
C TYR A 469 -4.83 13.99 10.32
N CYS A 470 -5.20 15.28 10.37
CA CYS A 470 -5.07 16.18 9.23
C CYS A 470 -5.65 15.59 7.92
N THR A 471 -6.75 14.85 7.99
CA THR A 471 -7.24 14.02 6.85
C THR A 471 -7.70 14.85 5.65
N GLN A 472 -8.16 16.08 5.88
CA GLN A 472 -8.47 17.08 4.85
C GLN A 472 -7.23 17.90 4.40
N GLY A 473 -6.13 17.80 5.13
CA GLY A 473 -4.92 18.61 4.97
C GLY A 473 -4.00 18.11 3.86
N ARG A 474 -4.02 18.77 2.71
CA ARG A 474 -3.23 18.36 1.53
C ARG A 474 -1.72 18.28 1.76
N LEU A 475 -1.15 19.12 2.62
CA LEU A 475 0.29 19.14 2.84
C LEU A 475 0.78 17.84 3.49
N TRP A 476 0.22 17.48 4.64
CA TRP A 476 0.62 16.29 5.39
C TRP A 476 0.26 15.01 4.66
N THR A 477 -0.92 14.93 4.04
CA THR A 477 -1.27 13.79 3.19
C THR A 477 -0.30 13.58 2.03
N ARG A 478 0.25 14.65 1.44
CA ARG A 478 1.25 14.52 0.38
C ARG A 478 2.64 14.20 0.89
N VAL A 479 3.03 14.68 2.06
CA VAL A 479 4.37 14.38 2.64
C VAL A 479 4.41 12.94 3.15
N LEU A 480 3.38 12.54 3.89
CA LEU A 480 3.28 11.25 4.56
C LEU A 480 2.67 10.17 3.66
N ALA A 481 2.49 10.43 2.37
CA ALA A 481 1.92 9.48 1.42
C ALA A 481 0.55 8.91 1.84
N GLY A 482 -0.28 9.74 2.49
CA GLY A 482 -1.58 9.35 3.00
C GLY A 482 -1.56 8.39 4.17
N LEU A 483 -0.38 8.12 4.74
CA LEU A 483 -0.30 7.33 5.97
C LEU A 483 -1.14 7.97 7.07
N ASN A 484 -1.18 9.31 7.19
CA ASN A 484 -2.08 10.03 8.12
C ASN A 484 -3.61 9.79 7.95
N CYS A 485 -4.04 9.01 6.95
CA CYS A 485 -5.42 8.64 6.64
C CYS A 485 -5.61 7.10 6.54
N GLN A 486 -5.22 6.35 7.57
CA GLN A 486 -5.26 4.88 7.62
C GLN A 486 -6.67 4.34 7.38
N ALA A 487 -7.71 4.94 7.98
CA ALA A 487 -9.08 4.40 7.88
C ALA A 487 -9.52 4.28 6.41
N MET A 488 -9.36 5.37 5.65
CA MET A 488 -9.70 5.40 4.24
C MET A 488 -8.77 4.50 3.41
N HIS A 489 -7.48 4.49 3.74
CA HIS A 489 -6.48 3.68 3.06
C HIS A 489 -6.75 2.17 3.20
N HIS A 490 -7.10 1.69 4.40
CA HIS A 490 -7.46 0.29 4.64
C HIS A 490 -8.77 -0.10 3.96
N CYS A 491 -9.74 0.80 3.91
CA CYS A 491 -10.98 0.58 3.17
C CYS A 491 -10.76 0.49 1.65
N PHE A 492 -9.82 1.26 1.11
CA PHE A 492 -9.58 1.41 -0.33
C PHE A 492 -8.08 1.46 -0.66
N PRO A 493 -7.33 0.36 -0.46
CA PRO A 493 -5.87 0.36 -0.60
C PRO A 493 -5.44 0.75 -2.02
N THR A 494 -6.23 0.36 -3.02
CA THR A 494 -5.92 0.61 -4.43
C THR A 494 -6.14 2.06 -4.88
N MET A 495 -6.63 2.95 -4.02
CA MET A 495 -6.76 4.38 -4.28
C MET A 495 -5.51 5.12 -3.83
N HIS A 496 -4.94 5.93 -4.71
CA HIS A 496 -3.73 6.67 -4.42
C HIS A 496 -3.98 7.80 -3.42
N SER A 497 -3.06 7.96 -2.47
CA SER A 497 -3.15 8.91 -1.34
C SER A 497 -3.40 10.36 -1.72
N TRP A 498 -3.06 10.77 -2.95
CA TRP A 498 -3.40 12.09 -3.50
C TRP A 498 -4.89 12.44 -3.39
N HIS A 499 -5.76 11.43 -3.44
CA HIS A 499 -7.21 11.62 -3.51
C HIS A 499 -7.88 11.74 -2.13
N PHE A 500 -7.22 11.29 -1.06
CA PHE A 500 -7.83 11.21 0.28
C PHE A 500 -8.39 12.55 0.79
N PRO A 501 -7.69 13.69 0.66
CA PRO A 501 -8.19 14.96 1.20
C PRO A 501 -9.47 15.44 0.50
N PHE A 502 -9.73 14.96 -0.72
CA PHE A 502 -10.93 15.32 -1.49
C PHE A 502 -12.14 14.46 -1.10
N LEU A 503 -11.91 13.34 -0.42
CA LEU A 503 -12.93 12.38 -0.02
C LEU A 503 -13.16 12.35 1.50
N ALA A 504 -12.30 13.03 2.27
CA ALA A 504 -12.28 12.93 3.73
C ALA A 504 -13.61 13.33 4.40
N GLU A 505 -14.23 14.43 3.95
CA GLU A 505 -15.52 14.90 4.48
C GLU A 505 -16.64 13.89 4.19
N GLU A 506 -16.82 13.50 2.93
CA GLU A 506 -17.87 12.53 2.55
C GLU A 506 -17.66 11.15 3.20
N PHE A 507 -16.40 10.72 3.36
CA PHE A 507 -16.09 9.49 4.08
C PHE A 507 -16.55 9.56 5.54
N GLN A 508 -16.29 10.68 6.22
CA GLN A 508 -16.73 10.90 7.59
C GLN A 508 -18.26 10.99 7.68
N GLU A 509 -18.92 11.69 6.75
CA GLU A 509 -20.39 11.76 6.69
C GLU A 509 -21.04 10.38 6.54
N VAL A 510 -20.47 9.49 5.71
CA VAL A 510 -20.95 8.12 5.59
C VAL A 510 -20.80 7.38 6.92
N CYS A 511 -19.65 7.50 7.59
CA CYS A 511 -19.44 6.88 8.91
C CYS A 511 -20.50 7.37 9.92
N GLU A 512 -20.75 8.67 9.99
CA GLU A 512 -21.72 9.29 10.90
C GLU A 512 -23.16 8.82 10.62
N ARG A 513 -23.57 8.74 9.34
CA ARG A 513 -24.91 8.23 8.96
C ARG A 513 -25.15 6.80 9.41
N HIS A 514 -24.11 5.98 9.44
CA HIS A 514 -24.16 4.59 9.85
C HIS A 514 -23.83 4.38 11.34
N GLY A 515 -23.66 5.46 12.11
CA GLY A 515 -23.34 5.39 13.54
C GLY A 515 -21.92 4.87 13.84
N VAL A 516 -21.03 4.83 12.84
CA VAL A 516 -19.63 4.43 13.02
C VAL A 516 -18.83 5.62 13.53
N VAL A 517 -18.27 5.47 14.73
CA VAL A 517 -17.47 6.53 15.36
C VAL A 517 -16.13 6.67 14.65
N TYR A 518 -15.96 7.74 13.87
CA TYR A 518 -14.70 8.08 13.23
C TYR A 518 -14.36 9.54 13.52
N ARG A 519 -13.36 9.78 14.37
CA ARG A 519 -12.99 11.12 14.84
C ARG A 519 -11.50 11.41 14.63
N PRO A 520 -11.08 11.75 13.39
CA PRO A 520 -9.69 12.07 13.13
C PRO A 520 -9.25 13.32 13.88
N HIS A 521 -8.00 13.34 14.35
CA HIS A 521 -7.42 14.50 15.02
C HIS A 521 -7.23 15.67 14.04
N GLY A 522 -7.52 16.90 14.49
CA GLY A 522 -7.39 18.10 13.65
C GLY A 522 -5.96 18.44 13.25
N SER A 523 -4.97 18.04 14.05
CA SER A 523 -3.54 18.33 13.81
C SER A 523 -2.62 17.15 14.15
N ILE A 524 -1.46 17.11 13.52
CA ILE A 524 -0.38 16.18 13.88
C ILE A 524 0.03 16.34 15.35
N TRP A 525 0.04 17.58 15.86
CA TRP A 525 0.40 17.88 17.24
C TRP A 525 -0.63 17.34 18.24
N SER A 526 -1.93 17.43 17.92
CA SER A 526 -2.96 16.85 18.78
C SER A 526 -2.86 15.33 18.87
N SER A 527 -2.52 14.65 17.78
CA SER A 527 -2.28 13.20 17.78
C SER A 527 -1.01 12.85 18.59
N MET A 528 0.10 13.55 18.32
CA MET A 528 1.39 13.31 19.00
C MET A 528 1.33 13.61 20.51
N PHE A 529 0.85 14.80 20.89
CA PHE A 529 0.74 15.18 22.30
C PHE A 529 -0.40 14.45 23.02
N GLY A 530 -1.37 13.87 22.29
CA GLY A 530 -2.35 12.94 22.85
C GLY A 530 -1.66 11.68 23.36
N TYR A 531 -0.86 11.04 22.51
CA TYR A 531 -0.03 9.89 22.89
C TYR A 531 0.94 10.20 24.04
N LEU A 532 1.70 11.28 23.94
CA LEU A 532 2.66 11.64 25.00
C LEU A 532 1.98 11.90 26.36
N ARG A 533 0.78 12.49 26.35
CA ARG A 533 -0.01 12.69 27.58
C ARG A 533 -0.63 11.42 28.12
N TRP A 534 -0.92 10.45 27.26
CA TRP A 534 -1.39 9.15 27.70
C TRP A 534 -0.28 8.38 28.43
N LEU A 535 0.97 8.53 27.97
CA LEU A 535 2.10 7.85 28.58
C LEU A 535 2.65 8.50 29.86
N ALA A 536 2.47 9.81 30.01
CA ALA A 536 2.90 10.59 31.17
C ALA A 536 1.93 10.45 32.34
#